data_AF-A0A183L0Z7-F1
#
_entry.id   AF-A0A183L0Z7-F1
#
_cell.length_a   1.000
_cell.length_b   1.000
_cell.length_c   1.000
_cell.angle_alpha   90.00
_cell.angle_beta   90.00
_cell.angle_gamma   90.00
#
_symmetry.space_group_name_H-M   'P 1'
#
loop_
_entity.id
_entity.type
_entity.pdbx_description
1 polymer ?
#
loop_
_entity_poly.entity_id
_entity_poly.type
_entity_poly.pdbx_seq_one_letter_code
_entity_poly.pdbx_strand_id
1 'polypeptide(L)'
;MCVSEIQRTLSSRRKKSRDAQGGIRTNATVCLAKLASYFSTQTQQGPILGAFLRATRDSFLPNRQAAITALAATQEYYTNDLLAGKVLPCLSFLTTDTEKSIRDDTFRAIRGILDRLEHVSDYFVCVHLRNLQSNVV
;
A
#
# COMPACT_ATOMS: atom_id res chain seq x y z
N MET A 1 24.69 -3.38 -38.06
CA MET A 1 24.15 -2.55 -36.95
C MET A 1 22.83 -3.16 -36.45
N CYS A 2 22.81 -4.47 -36.17
CA CYS A 2 22.82 -5.07 -34.83
C CYS A 2 21.68 -4.58 -33.90
N VAL A 3 20.58 -5.35 -33.93
CA VAL A 3 19.41 -5.33 -33.04
C VAL A 3 19.81 -5.32 -31.55
N SER A 4 21.03 -5.76 -31.22
CA SER A 4 21.63 -5.73 -29.88
C SER A 4 21.85 -4.32 -29.30
N GLU A 5 22.02 -3.28 -30.13
CA GLU A 5 22.25 -1.90 -29.66
C GLU A 5 20.94 -1.21 -29.19
N ILE A 6 19.82 -1.56 -29.83
CA ILE A 6 18.46 -1.11 -29.46
C ILE A 6 18.02 -1.78 -28.15
N GLN A 7 18.34 -3.06 -27.96
CA GLN A 7 18.08 -3.75 -26.69
C GLN A 7 18.92 -3.17 -25.52
N ARG A 8 20.15 -2.69 -25.77
CA ARG A 8 20.95 -2.01 -24.74
C ARG A 8 20.39 -0.63 -24.36
N THR A 9 19.91 0.16 -25.32
CA THR A 9 19.32 1.49 -25.05
C THR A 9 17.92 1.43 -24.42
N LEU A 10 17.10 0.42 -24.76
CA LEU A 10 15.83 0.17 -24.07
C LEU A 10 16.03 -0.38 -22.64
N SER A 11 17.07 -1.19 -22.42
CA SER A 11 17.43 -1.69 -21.08
C SER A 11 18.07 -0.63 -20.18
N SER A 12 18.73 0.39 -20.76
CA SER A 12 19.31 1.50 -19.99
C SER A 12 18.25 2.48 -19.48
N ARG A 13 17.18 2.74 -20.27
CA ARG A 13 16.05 3.59 -19.84
C ARG A 13 15.15 2.93 -18.80
N ARG A 14 14.98 1.61 -18.82
CA ARG A 14 14.21 0.88 -17.79
C ARG A 14 14.82 0.95 -16.39
N LYS A 15 16.09 1.35 -16.24
CA LYS A 15 16.83 1.36 -14.97
C LYS A 15 16.93 2.72 -14.28
N LYS A 16 16.33 3.79 -14.82
CA LYS A 16 16.36 5.14 -14.22
C LYS A 16 14.96 5.66 -13.87
N SER A 17 14.13 4.84 -13.22
CA SER A 17 12.85 5.28 -12.63
C SER A 17 12.96 5.47 -11.11
N ARG A 18 14.15 5.77 -10.61
CA ARG A 18 14.36 6.20 -9.22
C ARG A 18 15.10 7.52 -9.28
N ASP A 19 14.36 8.61 -9.13
CA ASP A 19 14.96 9.93 -9.00
C ASP A 19 16.00 9.91 -7.89
N ALA A 20 17.20 10.41 -8.15
CA ALA A 20 18.31 10.36 -7.19
C ALA A 20 17.96 11.16 -5.92
N GLN A 21 17.15 12.22 -6.05
CA GLN A 21 16.74 13.08 -4.94
C GLN A 21 15.53 12.51 -4.19
N GLY A 22 15.70 12.24 -2.89
CA GLY A 22 14.63 11.74 -2.02
C GLY A 22 13.42 12.68 -1.91
N GLY A 23 13.62 13.99 -2.01
CA GLY A 23 12.53 14.98 -1.98
C GLY A 23 11.53 14.82 -3.14
N ILE A 24 12.02 14.58 -4.35
CA ILE A 24 11.16 14.36 -5.53
C ILE A 24 10.37 13.06 -5.35
N ARG A 25 11.01 11.99 -4.86
CA ARG A 25 10.35 10.71 -4.57
C ARG A 25 9.23 10.90 -3.54
N THR A 26 9.49 11.68 -2.50
CA THR A 26 8.50 12.02 -1.46
C THR A 26 7.30 12.74 -2.07
N ASN A 27 7.55 13.77 -2.88
CA ASN A 27 6.49 14.52 -3.56
C ASN A 27 5.68 13.62 -4.51
N ALA A 28 6.33 12.72 -5.24
CA ALA A 28 5.65 11.76 -6.10
C ALA A 28 4.72 10.83 -5.30
N THR A 29 5.17 10.32 -4.15
CA THR A 29 4.35 9.49 -3.24
C THR A 29 3.13 10.26 -2.73
N VAL A 30 3.32 11.52 -2.30
CA VAL A 30 2.22 12.37 -1.81
C VAL A 30 1.23 12.70 -2.94
N CYS A 31 1.73 13.03 -4.13
CA CYS A 31 0.90 13.28 -5.30
C CYS A 31 0.09 12.03 -5.69
N LEU A 32 0.72 10.85 -5.67
CA LEU A 32 0.03 9.57 -5.92
C LEU A 32 -1.08 9.32 -4.89
N ALA A 33 -0.85 9.63 -3.62
CA ALA A 33 -1.87 9.50 -2.57
C ALA A 33 -3.08 10.41 -2.83
N LYS A 34 -2.86 11.66 -3.27
CA LYS A 34 -3.94 12.59 -3.64
C LYS A 34 -4.71 12.13 -4.87
N LEU A 35 -4.03 11.50 -5.82
CA LEU A 35 -4.66 10.97 -7.02
C LEU A 35 -5.42 9.66 -6.75
N ALA A 36 -5.08 8.93 -5.68
CA ALA A 36 -5.68 7.65 -5.32
C ALA A 36 -7.22 7.69 -5.26
N SER A 37 -7.80 8.80 -4.82
CA SER A 37 -9.26 9.01 -4.73
C SER A 37 -9.96 9.08 -6.09
N TYR A 38 -9.24 9.42 -7.16
CA TYR A 38 -9.80 9.51 -8.51
C TYR A 38 -9.77 8.18 -9.27
N PHE A 39 -9.07 7.17 -8.76
CA PHE A 39 -8.97 5.86 -9.39
C PHE A 39 -10.10 4.94 -8.90
N SER A 40 -11.24 5.00 -9.56
CA SER A 40 -12.45 4.25 -9.20
C SER A 40 -12.40 2.74 -9.48
N THR A 41 -11.40 2.27 -10.26
CA THR A 41 -11.34 0.88 -10.71
C THR A 41 -10.40 0.02 -9.88
N GLN A 42 -10.87 -1.16 -9.47
CA GLN A 42 -10.10 -2.14 -8.69
C GLN A 42 -8.78 -2.55 -9.37
N THR A 43 -8.74 -2.51 -10.71
CA THR A 43 -7.55 -2.77 -11.53
C THR A 43 -6.46 -1.70 -11.39
N GLN A 44 -6.80 -0.45 -11.08
CA GLN A 44 -5.83 0.64 -10.89
C GLN A 44 -5.31 0.72 -9.44
N GLN A 45 -6.03 0.14 -8.49
CA GLN A 45 -5.64 0.10 -7.08
C GLN A 45 -4.40 -0.78 -6.83
N GLY A 46 -4.23 -1.88 -7.57
CA GLY A 46 -3.08 -2.78 -7.45
C GLY A 46 -1.71 -2.11 -7.75
N PRO A 47 -1.56 -1.43 -8.90
CA PRO A 47 -0.34 -0.68 -9.23
C PRO A 47 -0.01 0.44 -8.24
N ILE A 48 -1.02 1.18 -7.76
CA ILE A 48 -0.86 2.25 -6.77
C ILE A 48 -0.36 1.68 -5.45
N LEU A 49 -1.00 0.61 -4.97
CA LEU A 49 -0.55 -0.09 -3.78
C LEU A 49 0.90 -0.56 -3.95
N GLY A 50 1.23 -1.19 -5.08
CA GLY A 50 2.60 -1.60 -5.38
C GLY A 50 3.60 -0.45 -5.37
N ALA A 51 3.19 0.77 -5.74
CA ALA A 51 4.04 1.95 -5.64
C ALA A 51 4.29 2.35 -4.18
N PHE A 52 3.26 2.39 -3.33
CA PHE A 52 3.41 2.67 -1.90
C PHE A 52 4.26 1.63 -1.18
N LEU A 53 4.04 0.34 -1.44
CA LEU A 53 4.84 -0.76 -0.85
C LEU A 53 6.32 -0.69 -1.24
N ARG A 54 6.66 -0.07 -2.38
CA ARG A 54 8.06 0.20 -2.73
C ARG A 54 8.60 1.45 -2.02
N ALA A 55 7.76 2.47 -1.87
CA ALA A 55 8.12 3.73 -1.20
C ALA A 55 8.40 3.54 0.30
N THR A 56 7.79 2.55 0.96
CA THR A 56 8.08 2.21 2.37
C THR A 56 9.49 1.67 2.58
N ARG A 57 10.19 1.19 1.54
CA ARG A 57 11.56 0.67 1.62
C ARG A 57 12.61 1.65 1.11
N ASP A 58 12.26 2.93 1.03
CA ASP A 58 13.14 3.97 0.52
C ASP A 58 14.23 4.35 1.53
N SER A 59 15.43 4.65 1.04
CA SER A 59 16.54 5.11 1.90
C SER A 59 16.27 6.48 2.53
N PHE A 60 15.40 7.28 1.93
CA PHE A 60 15.02 8.61 2.42
C PHE A 60 13.84 8.52 3.39
N LEU A 61 14.10 8.86 4.65
CA LEU A 61 13.15 8.79 5.76
C LEU A 61 11.81 9.51 5.45
N PRO A 62 11.78 10.76 4.95
CA PRO A 62 10.52 11.43 4.63
C PRO A 62 9.66 10.70 3.59
N ASN A 63 10.28 10.00 2.63
CA ASN A 63 9.54 9.22 1.66
C ASN A 63 8.89 7.99 2.30
N ARG A 64 9.58 7.31 3.23
CA ARG A 64 9.00 6.19 3.98
C ARG A 64 7.81 6.64 4.82
N GLN A 65 7.94 7.77 5.53
CA GLN A 65 6.85 8.36 6.30
C GLN A 65 5.65 8.70 5.42
N ALA A 66 5.88 9.39 4.29
CA ALA A 66 4.84 9.72 3.33
C ALA A 66 4.13 8.47 2.79
N ALA A 67 4.85 7.36 2.57
CA ALA A 67 4.28 6.11 2.11
C ALA A 67 3.34 5.47 3.16
N ILE A 68 3.72 5.47 4.43
CA ILE A 68 2.89 4.93 5.53
C ILE A 68 1.61 5.76 5.68
N THR A 69 1.75 7.09 5.68
CA THR A 69 0.60 8.01 5.75
C THR A 69 -0.30 7.85 4.52
N ALA A 70 0.27 7.69 3.33
CA ALA A 70 -0.49 7.43 2.11
C ALA A 70 -1.25 6.10 2.19
N LEU A 71 -0.63 5.03 2.69
CA LEU A 71 -1.31 3.74 2.90
C LEU A 71 -2.48 3.87 3.88
N ALA A 72 -2.30 4.60 4.99
CA ALA A 72 -3.36 4.86 5.95
C ALA A 72 -4.50 5.70 5.36
N ALA A 73 -4.20 6.70 4.51
CA ALA A 73 -5.20 7.54 3.87
C ALA A 73 -5.96 6.82 2.74
N THR A 74 -5.33 5.85 2.08
CA THR A 74 -5.90 5.15 0.91
C THR A 74 -6.47 3.78 1.26
N GLN A 75 -6.40 3.37 2.52
CA GLN A 75 -6.86 2.05 2.97
C GLN A 75 -8.30 1.75 2.54
N GLU A 76 -9.19 2.73 2.56
CA GLU A 76 -10.62 2.61 2.21
C GLU A 76 -10.87 2.09 0.80
N TYR A 77 -9.97 2.40 -0.15
CA TYR A 77 -10.09 2.01 -1.55
C TYR A 77 -9.62 0.59 -1.84
N TYR A 78 -8.97 -0.07 -0.88
CA TYR A 78 -8.48 -1.43 -1.01
C TYR A 78 -9.50 -2.45 -0.51
N THR A 79 -9.53 -3.62 -1.16
CA THR A 79 -10.28 -4.77 -0.67
C THR A 79 -9.66 -5.32 0.60
N ASN A 80 -10.48 -5.97 1.43
CA ASN A 80 -10.02 -6.59 2.68
C ASN A 80 -8.92 -7.63 2.43
N ASP A 81 -9.02 -8.40 1.33
CA ASP A 81 -7.99 -9.37 0.93
C ASP A 81 -6.62 -8.73 0.66
N LEU A 82 -6.61 -7.54 0.03
CA LEU A 82 -5.36 -6.82 -0.23
C LEU A 82 -4.78 -6.22 1.06
N LEU A 83 -5.65 -5.71 1.94
CA LEU A 83 -5.23 -5.18 3.25
C LEU A 83 -4.60 -6.28 4.10
N ALA A 84 -5.28 -7.41 4.26
CA ALA A 84 -4.80 -8.53 5.06
C ALA A 84 -3.60 -9.25 4.40
N GLY A 85 -3.64 -9.45 3.08
CA GLY A 85 -2.65 -10.26 2.38
C GLY A 85 -1.37 -9.52 1.94
N LYS A 86 -1.41 -8.19 1.79
CA LYS A 86 -0.26 -7.41 1.29
C LYS A 86 0.11 -6.23 2.17
N VAL A 87 -0.85 -5.43 2.60
CA VAL A 87 -0.57 -4.21 3.36
C VAL A 87 -0.08 -4.55 4.76
N LEU A 88 -0.81 -5.40 5.48
CA LEU A 88 -0.48 -5.78 6.85
C LEU A 88 0.89 -6.50 6.96
N PRO A 89 1.24 -7.48 6.10
CA PRO A 89 2.57 -8.06 6.09
C PRO A 89 3.67 -7.06 5.70
N CYS A 90 3.37 -6.04 4.89
CA CYS A 90 4.36 -5.02 4.59
C CYS A 90 4.60 -4.09 5.80
N LEU A 91 3.54 -3.66 6.48
CA LEU A 91 3.64 -2.81 7.65
C LEU A 91 4.30 -3.55 8.81
N SER A 92 4.09 -4.86 8.97
CA SER A 92 4.73 -5.63 10.04
C SER A 92 6.27 -5.54 9.97
N PHE A 93 6.88 -5.54 8.79
CA PHE A 93 8.33 -5.36 8.65
C PHE A 93 8.82 -3.94 9.05
N LEU A 94 7.96 -2.93 8.98
CA LEU A 94 8.31 -1.55 9.36
C LEU A 94 8.23 -1.34 10.88
N THR A 95 7.62 -2.26 11.63
CA THR A 95 7.60 -2.19 13.11
C THR A 95 8.99 -2.32 13.73
N THR A 96 9.96 -2.84 12.96
CA THR A 96 11.36 -2.97 13.35
C THR A 96 12.28 -1.99 12.61
N ASP A 97 11.74 -0.93 11.98
CA ASP A 97 12.54 0.11 11.31
C ASP A 97 13.49 0.79 12.31
N THR A 98 14.63 1.30 11.83
CA THR A 98 15.62 1.99 12.67
C THR A 98 15.04 3.24 13.31
N GLU A 99 14.13 3.92 12.60
CA GLU A 99 13.56 5.20 13.01
C GLU A 99 12.33 5.01 13.91
N LYS A 100 12.33 5.68 15.07
CA LYS A 100 11.20 5.58 16.01
C LYS A 100 9.90 6.13 15.43
N SER A 101 9.96 7.25 14.69
CA SER A 101 8.78 7.86 14.09
C SER A 101 8.08 6.91 13.12
N ILE A 102 8.84 6.19 12.29
CA ILE A 102 8.32 5.18 11.37
C ILE A 102 7.60 4.07 12.13
N ARG A 103 8.19 3.58 13.23
CA ARG A 103 7.57 2.52 14.04
C ARG A 103 6.25 2.99 14.64
N ASP A 104 6.22 4.18 15.23
CA ASP A 104 5.03 4.73 15.87
C ASP A 104 3.89 4.96 14.84
N ASP A 105 4.21 5.50 13.66
CA ASP A 105 3.25 5.68 12.56
C ASP A 105 2.75 4.34 12.00
N THR A 106 3.64 3.36 11.89
CA THR A 106 3.32 2.00 11.43
C THR A 106 2.34 1.31 12.39
N PHE A 107 2.59 1.37 13.70
CA PHE A 107 1.68 0.77 14.68
C PHE A 107 0.29 1.41 14.64
N ARG A 108 0.21 2.73 14.43
CA ARG A 108 -1.06 3.42 14.25
C ARG A 108 -1.79 2.93 13.00
N ALA A 109 -1.09 2.80 11.88
CA ALA A 109 -1.67 2.29 10.63
C ALA A 109 -2.14 0.83 10.76
N ILE A 110 -1.36 -0.04 11.41
CA ILE A 110 -1.74 -1.44 11.65
C ILE A 110 -3.02 -1.53 12.47
N ARG A 111 -3.13 -0.76 13.57
CA ARG A 111 -4.35 -0.74 14.40
C ARG A 111 -5.58 -0.36 13.57
N GLY A 112 -5.50 0.72 12.78
CA GLY A 112 -6.62 1.13 11.93
C GLY A 112 -7.03 0.06 10.90
N ILE A 113 -6.08 -0.67 10.34
CA ILE A 113 -6.38 -1.78 9.42
C ILE A 113 -7.00 -2.97 10.17
N LEU A 114 -6.49 -3.30 11.36
CA LEU A 114 -7.03 -4.39 12.18
C LEU A 114 -8.47 -4.09 12.63
N ASP A 115 -8.73 -2.88 13.14
CA ASP A 115 -10.07 -2.45 13.54
C ASP A 115 -11.08 -2.64 12.39
N ARG A 116 -10.67 -2.28 11.17
CA ARG A 116 -11.50 -2.48 9.97
C ARG A 116 -11.72 -3.96 9.65
N LEU A 117 -10.67 -4.79 9.71
CA LEU A 117 -10.78 -6.22 9.42
C LEU A 117 -11.63 -6.96 10.46
N GLU A 118 -11.51 -6.57 11.73
CA GLU A 118 -12.32 -7.08 12.85
C GLU A 118 -13.80 -6.74 12.65
N HIS A 119 -14.12 -5.48 12.34
CA HIS A 119 -15.49 -5.07 12.02
C HIS A 119 -16.11 -5.87 10.85
N VAL A 120 -15.32 -6.17 9.82
CA VAL A 120 -15.78 -7.00 8.69
C VAL A 120 -16.01 -8.43 9.15
N SER A 121 -15.11 -9.00 9.96
CA SER A 121 -15.23 -10.35 10.52
C SER A 121 -16.51 -10.51 11.33
N ASP A 122 -16.79 -9.59 12.25
CA ASP A 122 -18.01 -9.61 13.08
C ASP A 122 -19.28 -9.58 12.23
N TYR A 123 -19.26 -8.82 11.13
CA TYR A 123 -20.38 -8.74 10.20
C TYR A 123 -20.59 -10.04 9.41
N PHE A 124 -19.52 -10.70 8.97
CA PHE A 124 -19.59 -12.01 8.30
C PHE A 124 -20.17 -13.08 9.22
N VAL A 125 -19.77 -13.10 10.51
CA VAL A 125 -20.31 -14.02 11.51
C VAL A 125 -21.81 -13.75 11.75
N CYS A 126 -22.22 -12.47 11.82
CA CYS A 126 -23.61 -12.10 12.06
C CYS A 126 -24.55 -12.46 10.88
N VAL A 127 -24.11 -12.30 9.63
CA VAL A 127 -24.90 -12.67 8.44
C VAL A 127 -24.99 -14.19 8.30
N HIS A 128 -23.92 -14.93 8.58
CA HIS A 128 -23.94 -16.38 8.48
C HIS A 128 -24.82 -17.02 9.58
N LEU A 129 -24.77 -16.51 10.81
CA LEU A 129 -25.68 -16.94 11.88
C LEU A 129 -27.15 -16.59 11.59
N ARG A 130 -27.43 -15.41 11.03
CA ARG A 130 -28.79 -15.06 10.59
C ARG A 130 -29.30 -15.96 9.46
N ASN A 131 -28.47 -16.28 8.47
CA ASN A 131 -28.86 -17.19 7.38
C ASN A 131 -29.07 -18.63 7.86
N LEU A 132 -28.36 -19.09 8.90
CA LEU A 132 -28.62 -20.38 9.53
C LEU A 132 -29.91 -20.39 10.36
N GLN A 133 -30.30 -19.28 10.99
CA GLN A 133 -31.58 -19.18 11.70
C GLN A 133 -32.79 -19.02 10.77
N SER A 134 -32.63 -18.38 9.61
CA SER A 134 -33.71 -18.21 8.62
C SER A 134 -34.00 -19.45 7.77
N ASN A 135 -33.07 -20.43 7.70
CA ASN A 135 -33.24 -21.69 6.97
C ASN A 135 -33.74 -22.85 7.87
N VAL A 136 -34.08 -22.56 9.12
CA VAL A 136 -34.64 -23.52 10.10
C VAL A 136 -36.11 -23.19 10.43
N VAL A 137 -36.77 -22.36 9.61
CA VAL A 137 -38.23 -22.14 9.65
C VAL A 137 -38.84 -22.50 8.30
#